data_AF-A0A811MU50-F1
#
_entry.id   AF-A0A811MU50-F1
#
_cell.length_a   1.000
_cell.length_b   1.000
_cell.length_c   1.000
_cell.angle_alpha   90.00
_cell.angle_beta   90.00
_cell.angle_gamma   90.00
#
_symmetry.space_group_name_H-M   'P 1'
#
loop_
_entity.id
_entity.type
_entity.pdbx_description
1 polymer ?
#
loop_
_entity_poly.entity_id
_entity_poly.type
_entity_poly.pdbx_seq_one_letter_code
_entity_poly.pdbx_strand_id
1 'polypeptide(L)'
;MEARVFKLLLGFIYSDSVQEMEEEEDDVMWQHLLVAADRYDLLRLRLICEQKLCTYISTTTVATILALAERHHGRGLKDACFDFLIRAHANLQEVMVLGGLDHLASTCPLILKELIAQLVSPNKKARIDVNTAFVVVPASDMHQHFTRLLQSGEGTDVIFEVSGEKLHAHRCVLAARSAVFWAELFGPVKEGTTTGVIRIDDMEAKVFKLLLTFIYSDSMPDINEDEEYDDKEDLEEEEEEEEEDEEDEDEDEEEEEEEEEEDGRRRRGGGGGGGGGRRRRRRRRRRSDVAALACGSR
;
A
#
# COMPACT_ATOMS: atom_id res chain seq x y z
N MET A 1 -3.80 -7.28 -22.39
CA MET A 1 -4.22 -8.33 -21.44
C MET A 1 -5.66 -8.68 -21.76
N GLU A 2 -6.00 -9.97 -21.80
CA GLU A 2 -7.37 -10.41 -22.04
C GLU A 2 -8.27 -10.11 -20.83
N ALA A 3 -9.55 -9.82 -21.07
CA ALA A 3 -10.50 -9.47 -20.02
C ALA A 3 -10.64 -10.57 -18.95
N ARG A 4 -10.58 -11.85 -19.33
CA ARG A 4 -10.67 -12.98 -18.40
C ARG A 4 -9.47 -13.04 -17.46
N VAL A 5 -8.26 -12.90 -18.00
CA VAL A 5 -7.01 -12.85 -17.21
C VAL A 5 -7.04 -11.69 -16.23
N PHE A 6 -7.51 -10.51 -16.67
CA PHE A 6 -7.63 -9.36 -15.80
C PHE A 6 -8.67 -9.55 -14.68
N LYS A 7 -9.78 -10.24 -14.95
CA LYS A 7 -10.76 -10.60 -13.91
C LYS A 7 -10.16 -11.53 -12.86
N LEU A 8 -9.37 -12.52 -13.27
CA LEU A 8 -8.66 -13.41 -12.33
C LEU A 8 -7.62 -12.65 -11.51
N LEU A 9 -6.88 -11.73 -12.16
CA LEU A 9 -5.92 -10.86 -11.49
C LEU A 9 -6.59 -10.01 -10.40
N LEU A 10 -7.71 -9.34 -10.73
CA LEU A 10 -8.48 -8.58 -9.75
C LEU A 10 -9.04 -9.48 -8.65
N GLY A 11 -9.62 -10.63 -9.01
CA GLY A 11 -10.11 -11.60 -8.03
C GLY A 11 -9.03 -12.01 -7.04
N PHE A 12 -7.82 -12.26 -7.52
CA PHE A 12 -6.67 -12.54 -6.67
C PHE A 12 -6.29 -11.35 -5.79
N ILE A 13 -6.20 -10.13 -6.32
CA ILE A 13 -5.87 -8.93 -5.53
C ILE A 13 -6.83 -8.74 -4.35
N TYR A 14 -8.12 -9.05 -4.54
CA TYR A 14 -9.15 -8.86 -3.51
C TYR A 14 -9.38 -10.05 -2.57
N SER A 15 -8.85 -11.24 -2.89
CA SER A 15 -9.10 -12.47 -2.10
C SER A 15 -7.86 -13.29 -1.76
N ASP A 16 -6.71 -12.88 -2.29
CA ASP A 16 -5.44 -13.60 -2.27
C ASP A 16 -5.59 -15.09 -2.63
N SER A 17 -6.54 -15.38 -3.53
CA SER A 17 -6.95 -16.72 -3.94
C SER A 17 -7.30 -16.72 -5.42
N VAL A 18 -6.94 -17.79 -6.13
CA VAL A 18 -7.32 -17.99 -7.53
C VAL A 18 -8.36 -19.10 -7.57
N GLN A 19 -9.53 -18.81 -8.14
CA GLN A 19 -10.55 -19.83 -8.38
C GLN A 19 -10.06 -20.78 -9.48
N GLU A 20 -10.25 -22.08 -9.27
CA GLU A 20 -9.91 -23.08 -10.29
C GLU A 20 -10.79 -22.85 -11.53
N MET A 21 -10.16 -22.82 -12.69
CA MET A 21 -10.81 -22.60 -13.98
C MET A 21 -11.43 -23.93 -14.43
N GLU A 22 -12.72 -23.94 -14.78
CA GLU A 22 -13.44 -25.15 -15.20
C GLU A 22 -13.49 -25.30 -16.73
N GLU A 23 -12.59 -24.66 -17.47
CA GLU A 23 -12.70 -24.51 -18.94
C GLU A 23 -11.60 -25.23 -19.73
N GLU A 24 -11.89 -25.51 -21.00
CA GLU A 24 -10.90 -26.02 -21.96
C GLU A 24 -9.79 -24.95 -22.16
N GLU A 25 -8.52 -25.37 -22.23
CA GLU A 25 -7.31 -24.49 -22.35
C GLU A 25 -6.83 -23.80 -21.06
N ASP A 26 -7.01 -24.44 -19.90
CA ASP A 26 -6.46 -23.96 -18.62
C ASP A 26 -4.96 -23.61 -18.68
N ASP A 27 -4.14 -24.35 -19.44
CA ASP A 27 -2.70 -24.12 -19.52
C ASP A 27 -2.36 -22.78 -20.18
N VAL A 28 -3.07 -22.39 -21.25
CA VAL A 28 -2.90 -21.08 -21.91
C VAL A 28 -3.31 -19.96 -20.96
N MET A 29 -4.40 -20.16 -20.22
CA MET A 29 -4.87 -19.18 -19.23
C MET A 29 -3.85 -18.99 -18.09
N TRP A 30 -3.29 -20.07 -17.55
CA TRP A 30 -2.22 -20.00 -16.54
C TRP A 30 -0.95 -19.35 -17.08
N GLN A 31 -0.59 -19.58 -18.35
CA GLN A 31 0.53 -18.89 -19.00
C GLN A 31 0.30 -17.38 -19.07
N HIS A 32 -0.89 -16.94 -19.51
CA HIS A 32 -1.22 -15.52 -19.55
C HIS A 32 -1.30 -14.89 -18.16
N LEU A 33 -1.81 -15.62 -17.17
CA LEU A 33 -1.86 -15.16 -15.78
C LEU A 33 -0.47 -15.07 -15.14
N LEU A 34 0.46 -15.98 -15.48
CA LEU A 34 1.86 -15.87 -15.07
C LEU A 34 2.51 -14.57 -15.56
N VAL A 35 2.32 -14.26 -16.85
CA VAL A 35 2.82 -13.02 -17.47
C VAL A 35 2.22 -11.80 -16.78
N ALA A 36 0.93 -11.85 -16.42
CA ALA A 36 0.25 -10.79 -15.68
C ALA A 36 0.83 -10.65 -14.27
N ALA A 37 0.95 -11.73 -13.52
CA ALA A 37 1.45 -11.74 -12.16
C ALA A 37 2.86 -11.15 -12.06
N ASP A 38 3.74 -11.52 -12.99
CA ASP A 38 5.09 -10.97 -13.08
C ASP A 38 5.09 -9.47 -13.44
N ARG A 39 4.23 -9.06 -14.39
CA ARG A 39 4.11 -7.65 -14.78
C ARG A 39 3.64 -6.73 -13.66
N TYR A 40 2.76 -7.21 -12.79
CA TYR A 40 2.20 -6.46 -11.66
C TYR A 40 2.90 -6.76 -10.34
N ASP A 41 4.03 -7.49 -10.38
CA ASP A 41 4.84 -7.87 -9.21
C ASP A 41 4.05 -8.60 -8.10
N LEU A 42 3.07 -9.41 -8.49
CA LEU A 42 2.29 -10.24 -7.58
C LEU A 42 3.00 -11.57 -7.36
N LEU A 43 4.04 -11.56 -6.53
CA LEU A 43 4.93 -12.70 -6.29
C LEU A 43 4.18 -14.00 -5.96
N ARG A 44 3.24 -13.94 -5.01
CA ARG A 44 2.48 -15.12 -4.57
C ARG A 44 1.61 -15.70 -5.69
N LEU A 45 0.96 -14.83 -6.48
CA LEU A 45 0.22 -15.25 -7.69
C LEU A 45 1.13 -15.90 -8.73
N ARG A 46 2.33 -15.32 -8.94
CA ARG A 46 3.32 -15.87 -9.87
C ARG A 46 3.70 -17.30 -9.47
N LEU A 47 3.98 -17.54 -8.19
CA LEU A 47 4.28 -18.87 -7.67
C LEU A 47 3.09 -19.84 -7.79
N ILE A 48 1.85 -19.39 -7.59
CA ILE A 48 0.66 -20.23 -7.83
C ILE A 48 0.58 -20.65 -9.30
N CYS A 49 0.80 -19.70 -10.22
CA CYS A 49 0.81 -19.99 -11.66
C CYS A 49 1.93 -20.97 -12.02
N GLU A 50 3.15 -20.77 -11.50
CA GLU A 50 4.26 -21.70 -11.69
C GLU A 50 3.91 -23.11 -11.19
N GLN A 51 3.35 -23.22 -9.98
CA GLN A 51 2.97 -24.51 -9.41
C GLN A 51 1.92 -25.24 -10.26
N LYS A 52 0.91 -24.51 -10.77
CA LYS A 52 -0.11 -25.08 -11.66
C LYS A 52 0.49 -25.46 -13.02
N LEU A 53 1.33 -24.63 -13.62
CA LEU A 53 1.99 -24.92 -14.90
C LEU A 53 2.90 -26.15 -14.84
N CYS A 54 3.51 -26.46 -13.69
CA CYS A 54 4.25 -27.71 -13.50
C CYS A 54 3.40 -28.97 -13.78
N THR A 55 2.08 -28.91 -13.58
CA THR A 55 1.17 -30.04 -13.85
C THR A 55 0.85 -30.23 -15.34
N TYR A 56 1.09 -29.21 -16.16
CA TYR A 56 0.83 -29.22 -17.61
C TYR A 56 2.10 -29.49 -18.44
N ILE A 57 3.24 -29.80 -17.81
CA ILE A 57 4.50 -30.10 -18.53
C ILE A 57 4.37 -31.43 -19.27
N SER A 58 4.50 -31.36 -20.60
CA SER A 58 4.49 -32.50 -21.52
C SER A 58 5.48 -32.29 -22.66
N THR A 59 5.66 -33.28 -23.55
CA THR A 59 6.57 -33.16 -24.70
C THR A 59 6.18 -32.07 -25.69
N THR A 60 4.90 -31.68 -25.74
CA THR A 60 4.42 -30.59 -26.62
C THR A 60 4.47 -29.22 -25.95
N THR A 61 4.31 -29.14 -24.63
CA THR A 61 4.19 -27.87 -23.87
C THR A 61 5.49 -27.45 -23.18
N VAL A 62 6.43 -28.36 -22.91
CA VAL A 62 7.64 -28.05 -22.13
C VAL A 62 8.47 -26.92 -22.72
N ALA A 63 8.53 -26.80 -24.05
CA ALA A 63 9.27 -25.74 -24.71
C ALA A 63 8.67 -24.35 -24.47
N THR A 64 7.34 -24.21 -24.56
CA THR A 64 6.64 -22.95 -24.35
C THR A 64 6.69 -22.55 -22.88
N ILE A 65 6.42 -23.51 -21.97
CA ILE A 65 6.47 -23.31 -20.52
C ILE A 65 7.90 -22.92 -20.08
N LEU A 66 8.94 -23.58 -20.59
CA LEU A 66 10.34 -23.26 -20.28
C LEU A 66 10.73 -21.86 -20.76
N ALA A 67 10.28 -21.47 -21.96
CA ALA A 67 10.50 -20.11 -22.47
C ALA A 67 9.84 -19.05 -21.58
N LEU A 68 8.63 -19.32 -21.08
CA LEU A 68 7.92 -18.43 -20.15
C LEU A 68 8.61 -18.36 -18.80
N ALA A 69 9.05 -19.50 -18.26
CA ALA A 69 9.75 -19.59 -16.99
C ALA A 69 11.04 -18.75 -16.97
N GLU A 70 11.84 -18.78 -18.05
CA GLU A 70 13.03 -17.92 -18.16
C GLU A 70 12.66 -16.44 -18.22
N ARG A 71 11.63 -16.08 -19.00
CA ARG A 71 11.26 -14.68 -19.25
C ARG A 71 10.62 -14.01 -18.03
N HIS A 72 9.91 -14.76 -17.20
CA HIS A 72 9.11 -14.27 -16.08
C HIS A 72 9.64 -14.73 -14.72
N HIS A 73 10.96 -14.93 -14.63
CA HIS A 73 11.67 -15.24 -13.38
C HIS A 73 11.15 -16.49 -12.62
N GLY A 74 10.55 -17.44 -13.34
CA GLY A 74 9.96 -18.66 -12.79
C GLY A 74 10.98 -19.77 -12.56
N ARG A 75 11.83 -19.60 -11.54
CA ARG A 75 12.94 -20.53 -11.29
C ARG A 75 12.48 -21.95 -10.98
N GLY A 76 11.43 -22.11 -10.15
CA GLY A 76 10.90 -23.42 -9.79
C GLY A 76 10.26 -24.12 -11.00
N LEU A 77 9.51 -23.36 -11.82
CA LEU A 77 8.93 -23.89 -13.06
C LEU A 77 10.00 -24.32 -14.08
N LYS A 78 11.08 -23.55 -14.20
CA LYS A 78 12.23 -23.90 -15.05
C LYS A 78 12.93 -25.17 -14.58
N ASP A 79 13.16 -25.31 -13.29
CA ASP A 79 13.76 -26.51 -12.70
C ASP A 79 12.88 -27.75 -12.95
N ALA A 80 11.56 -27.62 -12.87
CA ALA A 80 10.61 -28.69 -13.22
C ALA A 80 10.68 -29.08 -14.70
N CYS A 81 10.81 -28.11 -15.61
CA CYS A 81 10.96 -28.37 -17.04
C CYS A 81 12.27 -29.12 -17.34
N PHE A 82 13.38 -28.70 -16.72
CA PHE A 82 14.66 -29.39 -16.87
C PHE A 82 14.63 -30.80 -16.31
N ASP A 83 14.05 -30.99 -15.13
CA ASP A 83 13.88 -32.31 -14.56
C ASP A 83 13.04 -33.22 -15.49
N PHE A 84 11.93 -32.74 -16.04
CA PHE A 84 11.12 -33.50 -17.01
C PHE A 84 11.92 -33.92 -18.26
N LEU A 85 12.75 -33.03 -18.81
CA LEU A 85 13.58 -33.29 -19.99
C LEU A 85 14.71 -34.27 -19.70
N ILE A 86 15.35 -34.16 -18.54
CA ILE A 86 16.54 -34.95 -18.18
C ILE A 86 16.16 -36.32 -17.58
N ARG A 87 15.01 -36.42 -16.90
CA ARG A 87 14.55 -37.63 -16.21
C ARG A 87 14.36 -38.82 -17.15
N ALA A 88 13.87 -38.59 -18.38
CA ALA A 88 13.68 -39.64 -19.36
C ALA A 88 14.23 -39.23 -20.73
N HIS A 89 15.18 -40.02 -21.24
CA HIS A 89 15.79 -39.79 -22.56
C HIS A 89 14.75 -39.74 -23.70
N ALA A 90 13.65 -40.47 -23.58
CA ALA A 90 12.55 -40.44 -24.55
C ALA A 90 11.91 -39.04 -24.68
N ASN A 91 11.68 -38.35 -23.56
CA ASN A 91 11.08 -37.00 -23.57
C ASN A 91 11.95 -36.01 -24.32
N LEU A 92 13.26 -36.00 -24.05
CA LEU A 92 14.20 -35.11 -24.71
C LEU A 92 14.29 -35.39 -26.22
N GLN A 93 14.37 -36.68 -26.60
CA GLN A 93 14.38 -37.07 -28.01
C GLN A 93 13.11 -36.62 -28.74
N GLU A 94 11.94 -36.83 -28.13
CA GLU A 94 10.66 -36.42 -28.72
C GLU A 94 10.57 -34.90 -28.91
N VAL A 95 10.93 -34.11 -27.90
CA VAL A 95 10.95 -32.65 -27.97
C VAL A 95 11.92 -32.16 -29.07
N MET A 96 13.08 -32.80 -29.20
CA MET A 96 14.04 -32.48 -30.26
C MET A 96 13.50 -32.82 -31.65
N VAL A 97 12.80 -33.94 -31.82
CA VAL A 97 12.14 -34.33 -33.09
C VAL A 97 11.03 -33.33 -33.45
N LEU A 98 10.29 -32.84 -32.46
CA LEU A 98 9.25 -31.82 -32.65
C LEU A 98 9.81 -30.41 -32.93
N GLY A 99 11.14 -30.23 -32.92
CA GLY A 99 11.76 -28.91 -33.06
C GLY A 99 11.41 -27.95 -31.92
N GLY A 100 10.92 -28.46 -30.78
CA GLY A 100 10.41 -27.64 -29.68
C GLY A 100 11.46 -26.69 -29.10
N LEU A 101 12.74 -27.06 -29.18
CA LEU A 101 13.85 -26.24 -28.66
C LEU A 101 14.41 -25.24 -29.68
N ASP A 102 14.00 -25.27 -30.96
CA ASP A 102 14.60 -24.43 -32.00
C ASP A 102 14.33 -22.94 -31.76
N HIS A 103 13.09 -22.59 -31.43
CA HIS A 103 12.71 -21.23 -31.06
C HIS A 103 13.38 -20.78 -29.74
N LEU A 104 13.62 -21.71 -28.82
CA LEU A 104 14.31 -21.42 -27.57
C LEU A 104 15.80 -21.13 -27.82
N ALA A 105 16.42 -21.86 -28.76
CA ALA A 105 17.79 -21.65 -29.18
C ALA A 105 18.03 -20.24 -29.74
N SER A 106 17.07 -19.73 -30.53
CA SER A 106 17.15 -18.38 -31.09
C SER A 106 16.83 -17.29 -30.08
N THR A 107 15.91 -17.54 -29.15
CA THR A 107 15.39 -16.51 -28.24
C THR A 107 16.20 -16.42 -26.94
N CYS A 108 16.61 -17.56 -26.39
CA CYS A 108 17.25 -17.67 -25.07
C CYS A 108 18.37 -18.73 -25.08
N PRO A 109 19.53 -18.44 -25.73
CA PRO A 109 20.61 -19.42 -25.88
C PRO A 109 21.24 -19.85 -24.53
N LEU A 110 21.09 -19.03 -23.48
CA LEU A 110 21.59 -19.33 -22.13
C LEU A 110 20.89 -20.56 -21.52
N ILE A 111 19.60 -20.75 -21.79
CA ILE A 111 18.82 -21.89 -21.28
C ILE A 111 19.39 -23.20 -21.83
N LEU A 112 19.74 -23.22 -23.12
CA LEU A 112 20.34 -24.42 -23.74
C LEU A 112 21.71 -24.74 -23.15
N LYS A 113 22.53 -23.70 -22.90
CA LYS A 113 23.82 -23.88 -22.23
C LYS A 113 23.63 -24.48 -20.83
N GLU A 114 22.63 -24.03 -20.10
CA GLU A 114 22.30 -24.55 -18.77
C GLU A 114 21.79 -25.99 -18.84
N LEU A 115 20.90 -26.31 -19.78
CA LEU A 115 20.42 -27.68 -20.03
C LEU A 115 21.57 -28.63 -20.35
N ILE A 116 22.49 -28.23 -21.24
CA ILE A 116 23.70 -29.01 -21.56
C ILE A 116 24.57 -29.21 -20.32
N ALA A 117 24.77 -28.15 -19.52
CA ALA A 117 25.55 -28.26 -18.30
C ALA A 117 24.91 -29.25 -17.30
N GLN A 118 23.58 -29.26 -17.17
CA GLN A 118 22.88 -30.23 -16.33
C GLN A 118 22.95 -31.67 -16.87
N LEU A 119 22.98 -31.88 -18.19
CA LEU A 119 23.17 -33.20 -18.79
C LEU A 119 24.58 -33.76 -18.55
N VAL A 120 25.61 -32.90 -18.62
CA VAL A 120 27.02 -33.29 -18.43
C VAL A 120 27.38 -33.44 -16.95
N SER A 121 26.78 -32.63 -16.09
CA SER A 121 26.99 -32.64 -14.64
C SER A 121 25.63 -32.64 -13.94
N PRO A 122 24.96 -33.80 -13.84
CA PRO A 122 23.65 -33.89 -13.22
C PRO A 122 23.75 -33.39 -11.77
N ASN A 123 23.05 -32.29 -11.50
CA ASN A 123 23.09 -31.65 -10.20
C ASN A 123 22.39 -32.59 -9.19
N LYS A 124 23.15 -33.07 -8.19
CA LYS A 124 22.65 -34.02 -7.18
C LYS A 124 21.53 -33.44 -6.29
N LYS A 125 21.16 -32.17 -6.44
CA LYS A 125 19.96 -31.58 -5.84
C LYS A 125 18.65 -32.22 -6.34
N ALA A 126 18.67 -33.06 -7.37
CA ALA A 126 17.48 -33.71 -7.93
C ALA A 126 17.40 -35.24 -7.67
N ARG A 127 17.71 -35.68 -6.45
CA ARG A 127 17.06 -36.89 -5.89
C ARG A 127 16.24 -36.48 -4.68
N ILE A 128 15.49 -35.40 -4.83
CA ILE A 128 14.46 -35.04 -3.86
C ILE A 128 13.28 -35.95 -4.19
N ASP A 129 12.69 -36.55 -3.17
CA ASP A 129 11.52 -37.42 -3.25
C ASP A 129 10.50 -36.88 -4.25
N VAL A 130 9.81 -37.81 -4.93
CA VAL A 130 8.77 -37.59 -5.96
C VAL A 130 7.55 -36.82 -5.41
N ASN A 131 7.66 -36.20 -4.24
CA ASN A 131 6.61 -35.49 -3.51
C ASN A 131 6.99 -34.07 -3.04
N THR A 132 8.19 -33.56 -3.37
CA THR A 132 8.53 -32.16 -3.08
C THR A 132 8.24 -31.29 -4.29
N ALA A 133 7.32 -30.34 -4.15
CA ALA A 133 6.98 -29.41 -5.22
C ALA A 133 8.21 -28.55 -5.61
N PHE A 134 8.52 -28.46 -6.91
CA PHE A 134 9.54 -27.54 -7.44
C PHE A 134 9.25 -26.07 -7.11
N VAL A 135 7.98 -25.79 -6.79
CA VAL A 135 7.46 -24.46 -6.46
C VAL A 135 6.75 -24.54 -5.12
N VAL A 136 7.20 -23.74 -4.16
CA VAL A 136 6.56 -23.60 -2.85
C VAL A 136 5.84 -22.26 -2.82
N VAL A 137 4.53 -22.30 -2.62
CA VAL A 137 3.69 -21.09 -2.47
C VAL A 137 3.60 -20.77 -0.98
N PRO A 138 4.02 -19.56 -0.53
CA PRO A 138 3.86 -19.16 0.86
C PRO A 138 2.38 -18.97 1.23
N ALA A 139 2.09 -18.98 2.53
CA ALA A 139 0.79 -18.58 3.04
C ALA A 139 0.45 -17.13 2.65
N SER A 140 -0.83 -16.77 2.74
CA SER A 140 -1.29 -15.42 2.47
C SER A 140 -0.65 -14.41 3.44
N ASP A 141 -0.10 -13.33 2.90
CA ASP A 141 0.37 -12.16 3.65
C ASP A 141 -0.53 -10.92 3.43
N MET A 142 -1.72 -11.11 2.84
CA MET A 142 -2.65 -10.03 2.54
C MET A 142 -3.05 -9.23 3.79
N HIS A 143 -3.17 -9.90 4.94
CA HIS A 143 -3.41 -9.25 6.24
C HIS A 143 -2.35 -8.19 6.56
N GLN A 144 -1.07 -8.44 6.24
CA GLN A 144 0.02 -7.51 6.50
C GLN A 144 -0.05 -6.29 5.58
N HIS A 145 -0.51 -6.46 4.34
CA HIS A 145 -0.69 -5.35 3.40
C HIS A 145 -1.78 -4.39 3.87
N PHE A 146 -2.92 -4.93 4.33
CA PHE A 146 -3.98 -4.10 4.90
C PHE A 146 -3.59 -3.48 6.25
N THR A 147 -2.89 -4.20 7.12
CA THR A 147 -2.35 -3.61 8.36
C THR A 147 -1.42 -2.44 8.05
N ARG A 148 -0.49 -2.59 7.09
CA ARG A 148 0.40 -1.51 6.68
C ARG A 148 -0.37 -0.31 6.11
N LEU A 149 -1.42 -0.57 5.32
CA LEU A 149 -2.28 0.48 4.77
C LEU A 149 -2.98 1.28 5.89
N LEU A 150 -3.46 0.61 6.94
CA LEU A 150 -4.02 1.29 8.11
C LEU A 150 -2.96 2.13 8.85
N GLN A 151 -1.78 1.56 9.08
CA GLN A 151 -0.68 2.23 9.78
C GLN A 151 -0.15 3.45 9.02
N SER A 152 -0.09 3.40 7.69
CA SER A 152 0.46 4.51 6.90
C SER A 152 -0.47 5.70 6.74
N GLY A 153 -1.78 5.57 7.03
CA GLY A 153 -2.78 6.62 6.77
C GLY A 153 -3.03 6.99 5.29
N GLU A 154 -2.23 6.46 4.37
CA GLU A 154 -2.27 6.72 2.94
C GLU A 154 -3.63 6.40 2.29
N GLY A 155 -4.27 7.42 1.71
CA GLY A 155 -5.54 7.27 1.00
C GLY A 155 -6.76 7.09 1.90
N THR A 156 -6.64 7.42 3.20
CA THR A 156 -7.78 7.47 4.12
C THR A 156 -8.80 8.52 3.68
N ASP A 157 -10.08 8.18 3.80
CA ASP A 157 -11.21 8.97 3.28
C ASP A 157 -12.36 9.09 4.30
N VAL A 158 -12.10 8.70 5.55
CA VAL A 158 -12.97 8.89 6.71
C VAL A 158 -12.13 9.02 7.98
N ILE A 159 -12.60 9.85 8.90
CA ILE A 159 -12.04 10.11 10.23
C ILE A 159 -13.08 9.71 11.27
N PHE A 160 -12.68 9.00 12.31
CA PHE A 160 -13.50 8.70 13.47
C PHE A 160 -13.01 9.49 14.67
N GLU A 161 -13.90 10.23 15.32
CA GLU A 161 -13.60 10.91 16.59
C GLU A 161 -14.09 10.03 17.73
N VAL A 162 -13.16 9.44 18.50
CA VAL A 162 -13.44 8.45 19.55
C VAL A 162 -12.77 8.90 20.84
N SER A 163 -13.56 9.20 21.86
CA SER A 163 -13.02 9.70 23.15
C SER A 163 -12.09 10.93 23.03
N GLY A 164 -12.25 11.75 21.97
CA GLY A 164 -11.40 12.92 21.68
C GLY A 164 -10.26 12.65 20.70
N GLU A 165 -9.90 11.39 20.45
CA GLU A 165 -8.88 11.00 19.47
C GLU A 165 -9.46 10.95 18.06
N LYS A 166 -8.70 11.40 17.05
CA LYS A 166 -9.07 11.31 15.63
C LYS A 166 -8.37 10.11 14.99
N LEU A 167 -9.15 9.17 14.45
CA LEU A 167 -8.64 7.93 13.87
C LEU A 167 -9.00 7.86 12.38
N HIS A 168 -7.98 7.79 11.54
CA HIS A 168 -8.11 7.78 10.08
C HIS A 168 -8.35 6.36 9.55
N ALA A 169 -9.21 6.21 8.54
CA ALA A 169 -9.53 4.90 7.96
C ALA A 169 -10.02 4.97 6.50
N HIS A 170 -10.25 3.80 5.91
CA HIS A 170 -10.71 3.59 4.55
C HIS A 170 -12.15 3.08 4.52
N ARG A 171 -13.05 3.86 3.93
CA ARG A 171 -14.48 3.53 3.84
C ARG A 171 -14.73 2.19 3.18
N CYS A 172 -13.99 1.89 2.11
CA CYS A 172 -14.17 0.66 1.33
C CYS A 172 -13.77 -0.59 2.13
N VAL A 173 -12.70 -0.54 2.92
CA VAL A 173 -12.25 -1.65 3.76
C VAL A 173 -13.25 -1.89 4.89
N LEU A 174 -13.65 -0.83 5.59
CA LEU A 174 -14.63 -0.89 6.68
C LEU A 174 -15.97 -1.45 6.20
N ALA A 175 -16.49 -0.92 5.10
CA ALA A 175 -17.78 -1.34 4.55
C ALA A 175 -17.74 -2.77 4.00
N ALA A 176 -16.63 -3.19 3.39
CA ALA A 176 -16.47 -4.58 2.93
C ALA A 176 -16.54 -5.59 4.09
N ARG A 177 -16.16 -5.17 5.31
CA ARG A 177 -16.02 -6.07 6.47
C ARG A 177 -17.09 -5.89 7.54
N SER A 178 -17.91 -4.85 7.46
CA SER A 178 -18.96 -4.57 8.43
C SER A 178 -20.20 -4.02 7.75
N ALA A 179 -21.31 -4.74 7.88
CA ALA A 179 -22.61 -4.27 7.41
C ALA A 179 -23.07 -2.98 8.14
N VAL A 180 -22.59 -2.75 9.37
CA VAL A 180 -22.86 -1.52 10.12
C VAL A 180 -22.14 -0.34 9.48
N PHE A 181 -20.83 -0.48 9.23
CA PHE A 181 -20.07 0.56 8.52
C PHE A 181 -20.55 0.74 7.08
N TRP A 182 -20.97 -0.33 6.40
CA TRP A 182 -21.60 -0.20 5.09
C TRP A 182 -22.83 0.70 5.12
N ALA A 183 -23.74 0.46 6.07
CA ALA A 183 -24.95 1.26 6.21
C ALA A 183 -24.66 2.71 6.61
N GLU A 184 -23.72 2.93 7.52
CA GLU A 184 -23.36 4.29 7.98
C GLU A 184 -22.65 5.10 6.89
N LEU A 185 -21.73 4.46 6.14
CA LEU A 185 -20.89 5.13 5.15
C LEU A 185 -21.52 5.23 3.75
N PHE A 186 -22.36 4.26 3.37
CA PHE A 186 -22.93 4.17 2.02
C PHE A 186 -24.47 4.07 2.01
N GLY A 187 -25.12 4.15 3.18
CA GLY A 187 -26.57 4.22 3.28
C GLY A 187 -27.16 5.53 2.74
N PRO A 188 -28.50 5.65 2.70
CA PRO A 188 -29.16 6.87 2.27
C PRO A 188 -28.67 8.07 3.08
N VAL A 189 -28.03 9.02 2.39
CA VAL A 189 -27.41 10.20 2.99
C VAL A 189 -28.40 10.90 3.91
N LYS A 190 -28.10 10.97 5.21
CA LYS A 190 -28.75 11.94 6.08
C LYS A 190 -28.29 13.32 5.62
N GLU A 191 -29.22 14.15 5.17
CA GLU A 191 -28.96 15.56 4.84
C GLU A 191 -28.23 16.22 6.02
N GLY A 192 -26.93 16.51 5.87
CA GLY A 192 -26.10 17.16 6.88
C GLY A 192 -24.73 16.52 7.17
N THR A 193 -24.53 15.23 6.90
CA THR A 193 -23.26 14.54 7.24
C THR A 193 -22.32 14.46 6.04
N THR A 194 -21.94 15.62 5.50
CA THR A 194 -20.87 15.77 4.48
C THR A 194 -19.49 15.99 5.09
N THR A 195 -19.39 15.98 6.41
CA THR A 195 -18.11 16.06 7.12
C THR A 195 -17.56 14.65 7.21
N GLY A 196 -16.36 14.42 6.68
CA GLY A 196 -15.68 13.11 6.73
C GLY A 196 -15.38 12.59 8.15
N VAL A 197 -15.89 13.24 9.19
CA VAL A 197 -15.71 12.91 10.61
C VAL A 197 -16.97 12.23 11.16
N ILE A 198 -16.81 11.05 11.76
CA ILE A 198 -17.87 10.25 12.40
C ILE A 198 -17.54 10.13 13.89
N ARG A 199 -18.45 10.57 14.75
CA ARG A 199 -18.25 10.55 16.21
C ARG A 199 -18.69 9.22 16.80
N ILE A 200 -17.89 8.66 17.72
CA ILE A 200 -18.19 7.45 18.48
C ILE A 200 -18.06 7.78 19.97
N ASP A 201 -19.21 7.88 20.64
CA ASP A 201 -19.29 8.33 22.03
C ASP A 201 -19.35 7.15 23.03
N ASP A 202 -19.62 5.92 22.58
CA ASP A 202 -19.85 4.73 23.41
C ASP A 202 -18.65 3.77 23.47
N MET A 203 -17.45 4.24 23.10
CA MET A 203 -16.25 3.41 23.01
C MET A 203 -14.98 4.17 23.39
N GLU A 204 -14.11 3.51 24.15
CA GLU A 204 -12.74 3.99 24.38
C GLU A 204 -11.92 3.87 23.08
N ALA A 205 -11.05 4.86 22.82
CA ALA A 205 -10.24 4.89 21.62
C ALA A 205 -9.36 3.63 21.47
N LYS A 206 -8.79 3.12 22.57
CA LYS A 206 -8.02 1.86 22.59
C LYS A 206 -8.84 0.69 22.06
N VAL A 207 -10.10 0.56 22.48
CA VAL A 207 -10.98 -0.53 22.02
C VAL A 207 -11.29 -0.37 20.54
N PHE A 208 -11.51 0.85 20.07
CA PHE A 208 -11.74 1.12 18.65
C PHE A 208 -10.48 0.86 17.79
N LYS A 209 -9.29 1.22 18.27
CA LYS A 209 -8.00 0.87 17.65
C LYS A 209 -7.85 -0.65 17.50
N LEU A 210 -8.18 -1.44 18.54
CA LEU A 210 -8.17 -2.91 18.46
C LEU A 210 -9.18 -3.44 17.43
N LEU A 211 -10.38 -2.84 17.36
CA LEU A 211 -11.41 -3.18 16.37
C LEU A 211 -10.92 -2.89 14.94
N LEU A 212 -10.30 -1.73 14.70
CA LEU A 212 -9.73 -1.38 13.40
C LEU A 212 -8.64 -2.37 13.01
N THR A 213 -7.70 -2.69 13.91
CA THR A 213 -6.66 -3.69 13.65
C THR A 213 -7.26 -5.04 13.26
N PHE A 214 -8.29 -5.50 13.96
CA PHE A 214 -8.99 -6.74 13.60
C PHE A 214 -9.66 -6.64 12.21
N ILE A 215 -10.32 -5.53 11.90
CA ILE A 215 -10.94 -5.33 10.58
C ILE A 215 -9.89 -5.42 9.47
N TYR A 216 -8.73 -4.77 9.59
CA TYR A 216 -7.74 -4.78 8.51
C TYR A 216 -6.96 -6.10 8.42
N SER A 217 -6.71 -6.77 9.53
CA SER A 217 -5.81 -7.93 9.58
C SER A 217 -6.51 -9.29 9.69
N ASP A 218 -7.81 -9.31 10.00
CA ASP A 218 -8.56 -10.52 10.39
C ASP A 218 -7.90 -11.29 11.56
N SER A 219 -7.06 -10.59 12.33
CA SER A 219 -6.26 -11.14 13.43
C SER A 219 -6.50 -10.33 14.69
N MET A 220 -6.69 -11.01 15.81
CA MET A 220 -6.81 -10.33 17.10
C MET A 220 -5.41 -9.89 17.55
N PRO A 221 -5.16 -8.59 17.76
CA PRO A 221 -3.89 -8.12 18.33
C PRO A 221 -3.68 -8.71 19.73
N ASP A 222 -2.42 -8.91 20.11
CA ASP A 222 -2.08 -9.39 21.45
C ASP A 222 -2.38 -8.25 22.45
N ILE A 223 -3.25 -8.53 23.42
CA ILE A 223 -3.79 -7.51 24.35
C ILE A 223 -2.90 -7.40 25.61
N ASN A 224 -1.64 -7.83 25.54
CA ASN A 224 -0.73 -7.70 26.66
C ASN A 224 -0.57 -6.22 27.00
N GLU A 225 -0.87 -5.88 28.26
CA GLU A 225 -1.22 -4.54 28.73
C GLU A 225 -0.09 -3.49 28.73
N ASP A 226 1.03 -3.72 28.02
CA ASP A 226 2.27 -2.96 28.21
C ASP A 226 2.76 -2.17 26.97
N GLU A 227 2.03 -2.15 25.85
CA GLU A 227 2.41 -1.31 24.70
C GLU A 227 1.63 0.01 24.72
N GLU A 228 2.21 0.99 25.42
CA GLU A 228 2.04 2.42 25.17
C GLU A 228 2.32 2.66 23.68
N TYR A 229 1.28 2.88 22.89
CA TYR A 229 1.45 3.34 21.51
C TYR A 229 2.05 4.74 21.61
N ASP A 230 3.25 4.92 21.06
CA ASP A 230 3.90 6.22 20.89
C ASP A 230 2.91 7.14 20.13
N ASP A 231 2.22 8.02 20.86
CA ASP A 231 1.50 9.19 20.32
C ASP A 231 2.51 10.21 19.79
N LYS A 232 3.47 9.78 18.95
CA LYS A 232 4.50 10.68 18.39
C LYS A 232 4.01 11.39 17.13
N GLU A 233 3.10 10.81 16.38
CA GLU A 233 2.61 11.45 15.15
C GLU A 233 1.58 12.55 15.45
N ASP A 234 0.76 12.42 16.50
CA ASP A 234 -0.21 13.46 16.89
C ASP A 234 0.46 14.62 17.67
N LEU A 235 1.57 14.38 18.38
CA LEU A 235 2.33 15.43 19.06
C LEU A 235 3.24 16.21 18.10
N GLU A 236 3.76 15.59 17.03
CA GLU A 236 4.57 16.29 16.03
C GLU A 236 3.72 17.29 15.22
N GLU A 237 2.45 16.99 14.91
CA GLU A 237 1.56 17.95 14.25
C GLU A 237 1.09 19.09 15.18
N GLU A 238 0.87 18.82 16.48
CA GLU A 238 0.53 19.88 17.45
C GLU A 238 1.74 20.77 17.78
N GLU A 239 2.96 20.22 17.85
CA GLU A 239 4.20 20.99 18.06
C GLU A 239 4.54 21.88 16.84
N GLU A 240 4.30 21.40 15.61
CA GLU A 240 4.48 22.21 14.39
C GLU A 240 3.46 23.37 14.28
N GLU A 241 2.21 23.17 14.71
CA GLU A 241 1.21 24.25 14.76
C GLU A 241 1.54 25.29 15.86
N GLU A 242 2.08 24.88 17.02
CA GLU A 242 2.50 25.81 18.08
C GLU A 242 3.77 26.61 17.72
N GLU A 243 4.75 26.01 17.00
CA GLU A 243 5.95 26.74 16.54
C GLU A 243 5.63 27.76 15.43
N GLU A 244 4.70 27.45 14.51
CA GLU A 244 4.25 28.43 13.49
C GLU A 244 3.54 29.64 14.13
N ASP A 245 2.73 29.43 15.18
CA ASP A 245 2.04 30.51 15.90
C ASP A 245 3.02 31.40 16.71
N GLU A 246 4.09 30.84 17.29
CA GLU A 246 5.12 31.62 18.01
C GLU A 246 6.01 32.44 17.07
N GLU A 247 6.38 31.92 15.90
CA GLU A 247 7.17 32.67 14.90
C GLU A 247 6.40 33.89 14.35
N ASP A 248 5.09 33.76 14.14
CA ASP A 248 4.22 34.87 13.70
C ASP A 248 4.09 35.97 14.78
N GLU A 249 4.09 35.62 16.08
CA GLU A 249 4.06 36.61 17.17
C GLU A 249 5.38 37.39 17.31
N ASP A 250 6.53 36.71 17.16
CA ASP A 250 7.86 37.34 17.24
C ASP A 250 8.12 38.29 16.05
N GLU A 251 7.68 37.92 14.83
CA GLU A 251 7.79 38.81 13.65
C GLU A 251 6.95 40.09 13.82
N ASP A 252 5.73 39.98 14.38
CA ASP A 252 4.88 41.15 14.66
C ASP A 252 5.50 42.06 15.74
N GLU A 253 6.17 41.52 16.77
CA GLU A 253 6.87 42.31 17.80
C GLU A 253 8.13 43.00 17.25
N GLU A 254 8.93 42.33 16.42
CA GLU A 254 10.12 42.94 15.79
C GLU A 254 9.73 44.08 14.83
N GLU A 255 8.65 43.92 14.04
CA GLU A 255 8.14 45.00 13.18
C GLU A 255 7.66 46.22 14.00
N GLU A 256 7.01 46.01 15.16
CA GLU A 256 6.61 47.11 16.04
C GLU A 256 7.82 47.83 16.65
N GLU A 257 8.88 47.12 17.06
CA GLU A 257 10.11 47.71 17.60
C GLU A 257 10.89 48.51 16.54
N GLU A 258 10.96 48.02 15.29
CA GLU A 258 11.59 48.73 14.19
C GLU A 258 10.83 50.00 13.80
N GLU A 259 9.49 49.98 13.81
CA GLU A 259 8.66 51.18 13.60
C GLU A 259 8.87 52.23 14.70
N GLU A 260 9.01 51.80 15.97
CA GLU A 260 9.31 52.70 17.09
C GLU A 260 10.74 53.28 17.03
N GLU A 261 11.72 52.49 16.62
CA GLU A 261 13.10 52.94 16.38
C GLU A 261 13.18 53.94 15.22
N GLU A 262 12.45 53.70 14.12
CA GLU A 262 12.36 54.62 12.99
C GLU A 262 11.68 55.94 13.37
N ASP A 263 10.56 55.92 14.12
CA ASP A 263 9.93 57.16 14.62
C ASP A 263 10.84 57.89 15.62
N GLY A 264 11.62 57.15 16.42
CA GLY A 264 12.64 57.67 17.32
C GLY A 264 13.78 58.40 16.60
N ARG A 265 14.28 57.84 15.49
CA ARG A 265 15.34 58.44 14.66
C ARG A 265 14.84 59.66 13.89
N ARG A 266 13.60 59.65 13.39
CA ARG A 266 12.97 60.81 12.73
C ARG A 266 12.83 62.02 13.67
N ARG A 267 12.66 61.79 14.98
CA ARG A 267 12.58 62.86 16.00
C ARG A 267 13.92 63.48 16.39
N ARG A 268 15.03 62.75 16.24
CA ARG A 268 16.38 63.24 16.63
C ARG A 268 17.15 63.94 15.50
N GLY A 269 16.77 63.77 14.23
CA GLY A 269 17.45 64.36 13.07
C GLY A 269 16.94 65.72 12.58
N GLY A 270 15.94 66.34 13.23
CA GLY A 270 15.24 67.53 12.71
C GLY A 270 15.62 68.85 13.35
N GLY A 271 16.90 69.24 13.33
CA GLY A 271 17.33 70.59 13.70
C GLY A 271 17.30 71.55 12.51
N GLY A 272 16.25 72.39 12.39
CA GLY A 272 16.34 73.66 11.66
C GLY A 272 15.19 74.02 10.72
N GLY A 273 14.37 75.00 11.14
CA GLY A 273 13.86 76.04 10.24
C GLY A 273 12.42 75.94 9.74
N GLY A 274 11.56 76.82 10.29
CA GLY A 274 10.62 77.60 9.48
C GLY A 274 9.23 77.02 9.19
N GLY A 275 8.22 77.58 9.86
CA GLY A 275 7.00 78.07 9.22
C GLY A 275 5.92 77.08 8.78
N GLY A 276 4.79 77.12 9.50
CA GLY A 276 3.47 77.19 8.88
C GLY A 276 2.75 75.89 8.51
N GLY A 277 1.67 75.60 9.24
CA GLY A 277 0.40 75.25 8.59
C GLY A 277 0.01 73.77 8.48
N ARG A 278 -0.98 73.41 9.32
CA ARG A 278 -2.20 72.64 8.99
C ARG A 278 -2.13 71.11 8.80
N ARG A 279 -2.97 70.49 9.65
CA ARG A 279 -3.86 69.32 9.44
C ARG A 279 -3.33 67.92 9.80
N ARG A 280 -3.70 67.56 11.04
CA ARG A 280 -3.90 66.22 11.59
C ARG A 280 -4.76 65.33 10.68
N ARG A 281 -4.33 64.08 10.46
CA ARG A 281 -5.22 62.91 10.37
C ARG A 281 -4.58 61.74 11.11
N ARG A 282 -5.08 61.47 12.32
CA ARG A 282 -4.90 60.21 13.04
C ARG A 282 -6.00 59.23 12.58
N ARG A 283 -5.63 58.02 12.18
CA ARG A 283 -6.45 56.78 12.26
C ARG A 283 -5.56 55.84 13.08
N ARG A 284 -5.83 55.48 14.35
CA ARG A 284 -6.92 54.69 14.96
C ARG A 284 -7.11 53.30 14.32
N ARG A 285 -6.52 52.29 14.95
CA ARG A 285 -7.12 50.99 15.31
C ARG A 285 -6.64 50.72 16.75
N ARG A 286 -7.45 51.00 17.78
CA ARG A 286 -8.51 50.17 18.40
C ARG A 286 -8.02 48.77 18.78
N ARG A 287 -7.41 48.71 19.98
CA ARG A 287 -7.66 47.65 20.96
C ARG A 287 -9.17 47.35 21.05
N SER A 288 -9.51 46.07 21.02
CA SER A 288 -10.76 45.48 21.49
C SER A 288 -10.38 44.11 22.04
N ASP A 289 -10.20 43.99 23.34
CA ASP A 289 -11.23 43.69 24.34
C ASP A 289 -11.60 42.20 24.34
N VAL A 290 -10.80 41.38 25.05
CA VAL A 290 -11.26 40.10 25.60
C VAL A 290 -11.89 40.41 26.96
N ALA A 291 -13.20 40.66 26.94
CA ALA A 291 -14.00 40.83 28.13
C ALA A 291 -14.53 39.49 28.62
N ALA A 292 -14.08 39.10 29.82
CA ALA A 292 -14.71 38.11 30.67
C ALA A 292 -16.18 38.47 30.99
N LEU A 293 -17.07 37.46 31.04
CA LEU A 293 -18.37 37.42 31.74
C LEU A 293 -18.78 35.93 31.79
N ALA A 294 -18.49 35.17 32.85
CA ALA A 294 -19.24 35.06 34.11
C ALA A 294 -20.69 34.51 33.98
N CYS A 295 -20.87 33.26 34.41
CA CYS A 295 -21.85 32.76 35.40
C CYS A 295 -23.35 33.19 35.32
N GLY A 296 -24.25 32.19 35.27
CA GLY A 296 -25.42 32.16 36.18
C GLY A 296 -26.85 31.98 35.61
N SER A 297 -27.42 30.81 35.92
CA SER A 297 -28.82 30.54 36.33
C SER A 297 -29.97 30.50 35.30
N ARG A 298 -30.54 29.31 35.12
CA ARG A 298 -31.81 28.88 35.76
C ARG A 298 -32.02 27.38 35.66
#